data_AF-A0A6C2YI11-F1
#
_entry.id   AF-A0A6C2YI11-F1
#
_cell.length_a   1.000
_cell.length_b   1.000
_cell.length_c   1.000
_cell.angle_alpha   90.00
_cell.angle_beta   90.00
_cell.angle_gamma   90.00
#
_symmetry.space_group_name_H-M   'P 1'
#
loop_
_entity.id
_entity.type
_entity.pdbx_description
1 polymer ?
#
loop_
_entity_poly.entity_id
_entity_poly.type
_entity_poly.pdbx_seq_one_letter_code
_entity_poly.pdbx_strand_id
1 'polypeptide(L)'
;MPMTMMMIPTINPTFRPASRWLMKLGGSLFDHPRLGAGLRRWIAHWQAMHLDSQLLLLPGGGALADVIRAWDRCHRLGEVASHWLAIGTLRITAEFLATLLPGVPILGPNSTTTDAASSRPPIAIVDVAAWLHADEAHPDHLPHSWAVTSDAIAVRLARLLAVDHLLLAKSCPVSEANSWETHAEQGIVDPTFPTQLPHFSGTVSALNFRAWLDADAATEEQPASAIASHQ
;
A
#
# COMPACT_ATOMS: atom_id res chain seq x y z
N MET A 1 -20.82 -39.17 5.70
CA MET A 1 -21.02 -37.76 5.30
C MET A 1 -19.87 -37.40 4.37
N PRO A 2 -20.07 -37.26 3.04
CA PRO A 2 -18.97 -36.86 2.17
C PRO A 2 -18.74 -35.34 2.30
N MET A 3 -17.47 -34.96 2.45
CA MET A 3 -17.01 -33.56 2.43
C MET A 3 -17.33 -32.96 1.06
N THR A 4 -18.08 -31.86 1.05
CA THR A 4 -18.26 -31.01 -0.13
C THR A 4 -16.91 -30.40 -0.48
N MET A 5 -16.33 -30.87 -1.59
CA MET A 5 -15.16 -30.28 -2.22
C MET A 5 -15.57 -28.89 -2.74
N MET A 6 -15.09 -27.84 -2.07
CA MET A 6 -15.27 -26.46 -2.51
C MET A 6 -14.55 -26.32 -3.86
N MET A 7 -15.31 -26.09 -4.93
CA MET A 7 -14.76 -25.84 -6.25
C MET A 7 -14.03 -24.51 -6.22
N ILE A 8 -12.70 -24.56 -6.30
CA ILE A 8 -11.86 -23.40 -6.57
C ILE A 8 -12.22 -22.96 -8.01
N PRO A 9 -12.69 -21.72 -8.23
CA PRO A 9 -13.05 -21.27 -9.56
C PRO A 9 -11.82 -21.33 -10.48
N THR A 10 -11.99 -21.95 -11.64
CA THR A 10 -10.97 -22.07 -12.69
C THR A 10 -10.50 -20.68 -13.10
N ILE A 11 -9.25 -20.34 -12.78
CA ILE A 11 -8.64 -19.06 -13.13
C ILE A 11 -8.50 -18.99 -14.65
N ASN A 12 -9.06 -17.94 -15.24
CA ASN A 12 -9.02 -17.66 -16.68
C ASN A 12 -7.56 -17.33 -17.08
N PRO A 13 -6.96 -18.06 -18.06
CA PRO A 13 -5.53 -17.94 -18.40
C PRO A 13 -5.11 -16.61 -19.04
N THR A 14 -6.02 -15.64 -19.21
CA THR A 14 -5.72 -14.32 -19.77
C THR A 14 -6.29 -13.18 -18.93
N PHE A 15 -6.06 -13.17 -17.61
CA PHE A 15 -6.42 -12.00 -16.80
C PHE A 15 -5.59 -10.77 -17.22
N ARG A 16 -6.21 -9.91 -18.03
CA ARG A 16 -5.86 -8.50 -18.11
C ARG A 16 -6.85 -7.77 -17.22
N PRO A 17 -6.41 -7.11 -16.15
CA PRO A 17 -7.35 -6.43 -15.28
C PRO A 17 -8.05 -5.32 -16.06
N ALA A 18 -9.36 -5.18 -15.85
CA ALA A 18 -10.16 -4.07 -16.32
C ALA A 18 -9.72 -2.74 -15.70
N SER A 19 -9.17 -2.78 -14.48
CA SER A 19 -8.58 -1.63 -13.80
C SER A 19 -7.47 -2.02 -12.82
N ARG A 20 -6.50 -1.14 -12.62
CA ARG A 20 -5.35 -1.31 -11.71
C ARG A 20 -5.40 -0.27 -10.60
N TRP A 21 -5.32 -0.74 -9.37
CA TRP A 21 -5.31 0.07 -8.16
C TRP A 21 -3.93 0.00 -7.51
N LEU A 22 -3.46 1.12 -6.98
CA LEU A 22 -2.31 1.18 -6.08
C LEU A 22 -2.79 1.72 -4.75
N MET A 23 -2.77 0.89 -3.70
CA MET A 23 -3.05 1.31 -2.34
C MET A 23 -1.73 1.55 -1.61
N LYS A 24 -1.44 2.81 -1.32
CA LYS A 24 -0.31 3.17 -0.47
C LYS A 24 -0.70 3.08 0.99
N LEU A 25 0.00 2.26 1.76
CA LEU A 25 -0.20 2.09 3.20
C LEU A 25 0.73 3.04 3.96
N GLY A 26 0.15 3.97 4.74
CA GLY A 26 0.91 4.82 5.65
C GLY A 26 1.68 4.00 6.69
N GLY A 27 2.96 4.30 6.89
CA GLY A 27 3.79 3.55 7.84
C GLY A 27 3.36 3.69 9.31
N SER A 28 2.61 4.73 9.65
CA SER A 28 1.94 4.93 10.95
C SER A 28 0.76 3.98 11.20
N LEU A 29 0.46 3.09 10.25
CA LEU A 29 -0.50 1.99 10.43
C LEU A 29 0.17 0.70 10.88
N PHE A 30 1.51 0.58 10.78
CA PHE A 30 2.23 -0.69 10.98
C PHE A 30 2.37 -1.10 12.44
N ASP A 31 2.18 -0.16 13.37
CA ASP A 31 2.08 -0.41 14.81
C ASP A 31 0.67 -0.82 15.24
N HIS A 32 -0.32 -0.75 14.34
CA HIS A 32 -1.70 -1.06 14.69
C HIS A 32 -1.88 -2.58 14.86
N PRO A 33 -2.30 -3.06 16.04
CA PRO A 33 -2.32 -4.50 16.36
C PRO A 33 -3.24 -5.32 15.45
N ARG A 34 -4.24 -4.67 14.85
CA ARG A 34 -5.22 -5.31 13.96
C ARG A 34 -4.92 -5.15 12.47
N LEU A 35 -3.77 -4.57 12.10
CA LEU A 35 -3.45 -4.29 10.70
C LEU A 35 -3.63 -5.53 9.80
N GLY A 36 -3.10 -6.68 10.18
CA GLY A 36 -3.18 -7.90 9.36
C GLY A 36 -4.62 -8.37 9.12
N ALA A 37 -5.43 -8.50 10.18
CA ALA A 37 -6.82 -8.94 10.05
C ALA A 37 -7.67 -7.89 9.30
N GLY A 38 -7.52 -6.62 9.63
CA GLY A 38 -8.27 -5.54 9.00
C GLY A 38 -7.90 -5.33 7.53
N LEU A 39 -6.63 -5.53 7.15
CA LEU A 39 -6.19 -5.47 5.75
C LEU A 39 -6.75 -6.63 4.93
N ARG A 40 -6.74 -7.86 5.46
CA ARG A 40 -7.36 -9.02 4.80
C ARG A 40 -8.87 -8.81 4.59
N ARG A 41 -9.57 -8.30 5.61
CA ARG A 41 -10.99 -7.95 5.50
C ARG A 41 -11.24 -6.88 4.43
N TRP A 42 -10.44 -5.82 4.42
CA TRP A 42 -10.58 -4.75 3.44
C TRP A 42 -10.35 -5.27 2.01
N ILE A 43 -9.30 -6.07 1.81
CA ILE A 43 -8.99 -6.68 0.52
C ILE A 43 -10.16 -7.58 0.06
N ALA A 44 -10.71 -8.41 0.94
CA ALA A 44 -11.85 -9.26 0.60
C ALA A 44 -13.09 -8.45 0.18
N HIS A 45 -13.38 -7.35 0.89
CA HIS A 45 -14.46 -6.43 0.54
C HIS A 45 -14.20 -5.74 -0.82
N TRP A 46 -12.99 -5.24 -1.02
CA TRP A 46 -12.57 -4.62 -2.28
C TRP A 46 -12.67 -5.61 -3.46
N GLN A 47 -12.17 -6.85 -3.31
CA GLN A 47 -12.24 -7.87 -4.35
C GLN A 47 -13.68 -8.21 -4.76
N ALA A 48 -14.61 -8.26 -3.80
CA ALA A 48 -16.02 -8.52 -4.10
C ALA A 48 -16.67 -7.43 -4.98
N MET A 49 -16.16 -6.21 -4.94
CA MET A 49 -16.65 -5.07 -5.75
C MET A 49 -15.86 -4.86 -7.04
N HIS A 50 -14.66 -5.47 -7.15
CA HIS A 50 -13.70 -5.21 -8.21
C HIS A 50 -13.14 -6.52 -8.80
N LEU A 51 -14.04 -7.42 -9.20
CA LEU A 51 -13.72 -8.80 -9.62
C LEU A 51 -12.67 -8.90 -10.75
N ASP A 52 -12.67 -7.94 -11.67
CA ASP A 52 -11.74 -7.89 -12.80
C ASP A 52 -10.58 -6.89 -12.60
N SER A 53 -10.34 -6.41 -11.37
CA SER A 53 -9.28 -5.43 -11.10
C SER A 53 -8.06 -6.04 -10.43
N GLN A 54 -6.91 -5.39 -10.59
CA GLN A 54 -5.70 -5.72 -9.82
C GLN A 54 -5.48 -4.68 -8.72
N LEU A 55 -5.13 -5.13 -7.51
CA LEU A 55 -4.67 -4.31 -6.41
C LEU A 55 -3.17 -4.48 -6.17
N LEU A 56 -2.44 -3.37 -6.16
CA LEU A 56 -1.05 -3.30 -5.77
C LEU A 56 -0.95 -2.59 -4.42
N LEU A 57 -0.18 -3.15 -3.50
CA LEU A 57 0.06 -2.59 -2.17
C LEU A 57 1.45 -1.96 -2.13
N LEU A 58 1.52 -0.68 -1.78
CA LEU A 58 2.76 0.06 -1.63
C LEU A 58 2.99 0.33 -0.14
N PRO A 59 3.97 -0.32 0.51
CA PRO A 59 4.26 -0.07 1.91
C PRO A 59 4.93 1.30 2.11
N GLY A 60 4.57 2.00 3.19
CA GLY A 60 5.29 3.17 3.66
C GLY A 60 6.57 2.81 4.44
N GLY A 61 7.34 3.82 4.84
CA GLY A 61 8.58 3.64 5.61
C GLY A 61 8.40 3.53 7.13
N GLY A 62 7.38 4.22 7.68
CA GLY A 62 7.06 4.18 9.12
C GLY A 62 8.27 4.46 10.02
N ALA A 63 8.30 3.80 11.18
CA ALA A 63 9.37 3.96 12.17
C ALA A 63 10.77 3.67 11.62
N LEU A 64 10.90 2.81 10.59
CA LEU A 64 12.21 2.50 9.99
C LEU A 64 12.78 3.72 9.26
N ALA A 65 11.95 4.47 8.52
CA ALA A 65 12.38 5.71 7.88
C ALA A 65 12.76 6.78 8.91
N ASP A 66 12.09 6.81 10.06
CA ASP A 66 12.41 7.74 11.15
C ASP A 66 13.77 7.45 11.80
N VAL A 67 14.17 6.17 11.89
CA VAL A 67 15.52 5.78 12.31
C VAL A 67 16.56 6.34 11.34
N ILE A 68 16.34 6.22 10.02
CA ILE A 68 17.27 6.77 9.03
C ILE A 68 17.35 8.31 9.13
N ARG A 69 16.22 9.00 9.34
CA ARG A 69 16.22 10.45 9.61
C ARG A 69 17.03 10.80 10.86
N ALA A 70 16.94 10.00 11.92
CA ALA A 70 17.72 10.21 13.13
C ALA A 70 19.22 10.01 12.88
N TRP A 71 19.60 8.98 12.10
CA TRP A 71 20.98 8.75 11.70
C TRP A 71 21.53 9.86 10.83
N ASP A 72 20.78 10.37 9.86
CA ASP A 72 21.21 11.51 9.03
C ASP A 72 21.45 12.76 9.89
N ARG A 73 20.55 13.09 10.82
CA ARG A 73 20.77 14.22 11.74
C ARG A 73 22.01 14.04 12.62
N CYS A 74 22.28 12.81 13.07
CA CYS A 74 23.39 12.51 13.97
C CYS A 74 24.74 12.48 13.23
N HIS A 75 24.78 11.82 12.08
CA HIS A 75 26.01 11.50 11.36
C HIS A 75 26.24 12.36 10.11
N ARG A 76 25.25 13.17 9.71
CA ARG A 76 25.27 13.99 8.49
C ARG A 76 25.56 13.12 7.26
N LEU A 77 24.72 12.10 7.06
CA LEU A 77 24.87 11.14 5.97
C LEU A 77 24.69 11.81 4.60
N GLY A 78 23.90 12.89 4.55
CA GLY A 78 23.59 13.62 3.34
C GLY A 78 22.31 13.10 2.69
N GLU A 79 21.64 13.96 1.91
CA GLU A 79 20.29 13.66 1.41
C GLU A 79 20.25 12.41 0.54
N VAL A 80 21.16 12.28 -0.43
CA VAL A 80 21.18 11.14 -1.36
C VAL A 80 21.35 9.82 -0.63
N ALA A 81 22.36 9.70 0.23
CA ALA A 81 22.63 8.47 0.97
C ALA A 81 21.46 8.12 1.91
N SER A 82 20.93 9.12 2.61
CA SER A 82 19.81 8.91 3.53
C SER A 82 18.52 8.53 2.82
N HIS A 83 18.26 9.12 1.65
CA HIS A 83 17.11 8.80 0.83
C HIS A 83 17.16 7.34 0.37
N TRP A 84 18.31 6.86 -0.11
CA TRP A 84 18.48 5.46 -0.50
C TRP A 84 18.42 4.49 0.68
N LEU A 85 18.97 4.85 1.84
CA LEU A 85 18.81 4.06 3.06
C LEU A 85 17.33 3.95 3.45
N ALA A 86 16.58 5.06 3.39
CA ALA A 86 15.14 5.07 3.67
C ALA A 86 14.36 4.22 2.66
N ILE A 87 14.65 4.30 1.35
CA ILE A 87 14.07 3.42 0.33
C ILE A 87 14.39 1.95 0.64
N GLY A 88 15.61 1.64 1.08
CA GLY A 88 16.01 0.30 1.49
C GLY A 88 15.11 -0.29 2.59
N THR A 89 14.63 0.54 3.52
CA THR A 89 13.69 0.10 4.57
C THR A 89 12.34 -0.36 4.02
N LEU A 90 11.94 0.10 2.82
CA LEU A 90 10.67 -0.30 2.20
C LEU A 90 10.64 -1.78 1.79
N ARG A 91 11.82 -2.40 1.61
CA ARG A 91 11.92 -3.85 1.44
C ARG A 91 11.49 -4.60 2.70
N ILE A 92 11.93 -4.11 3.86
CA ILE A 92 11.56 -4.71 5.16
C ILE A 92 10.06 -4.59 5.38
N THR A 93 9.46 -3.43 5.06
CA THR A 93 8.02 -3.23 5.23
C THR A 93 7.20 -4.01 4.18
N ALA A 94 7.74 -4.24 2.97
CA ALA A 94 7.12 -5.14 2.01
C ALA A 94 7.06 -6.59 2.52
N GLU A 95 8.17 -7.12 3.06
CA GLU A 95 8.23 -8.47 3.64
C GLU A 95 7.34 -8.61 4.88
N PHE A 96 7.28 -7.56 5.71
CA PHE A 96 6.33 -7.48 6.83
C PHE A 96 4.88 -7.61 6.33
N LEU A 97 4.49 -6.86 5.30
CA LEU A 97 3.14 -6.98 4.72
C LEU A 97 2.89 -8.36 4.10
N ALA A 98 3.87 -8.96 3.43
CA ALA A 98 3.75 -10.30 2.87
C ALA A 98 3.53 -11.36 3.96
N THR A 99 4.16 -11.17 5.13
CA THR A 99 3.93 -12.01 6.32
C THR A 99 2.51 -11.84 6.87
N LEU A 100 1.95 -10.63 6.82
CA LEU A 100 0.55 -10.36 7.19
C LEU A 100 -0.46 -10.84 6.14
N LEU A 101 -0.03 -11.06 4.90
CA LEU A 101 -0.87 -11.45 3.77
C LEU A 101 -0.33 -12.74 3.11
N PRO A 102 -0.48 -13.90 3.76
CA PRO A 102 0.05 -15.15 3.23
C PRO A 102 -0.43 -15.42 1.80
N GLY A 103 0.51 -15.68 0.90
CA GLY A 103 0.24 -15.94 -0.52
C GLY A 103 0.18 -14.70 -1.42
N VAL A 104 0.29 -13.48 -0.88
CA VAL A 104 0.42 -12.26 -1.69
C VAL A 104 1.89 -12.07 -2.09
N PRO A 105 2.24 -12.11 -3.39
CA PRO A 105 3.62 -12.01 -3.84
C PRO A 105 4.12 -10.56 -3.81
N ILE A 106 5.43 -10.40 -3.65
CA ILE A 106 6.15 -9.13 -3.88
C ILE A 106 6.59 -9.08 -5.35
N LEU A 107 6.28 -7.99 -6.05
CA LEU A 107 6.58 -7.81 -7.48
C LEU A 107 7.50 -6.60 -7.71
N GLY A 108 8.63 -6.86 -8.37
CA GLY A 108 9.55 -5.86 -8.91
C GLY A 108 9.37 -5.65 -10.42
N PRO A 109 10.17 -4.76 -11.03
CA PRO A 109 10.08 -4.41 -12.45
C PRO A 109 10.35 -5.60 -13.40
N ASN A 110 11.20 -6.54 -12.96
CA ASN A 110 11.57 -7.72 -13.74
C ASN A 110 10.80 -8.97 -13.34
N SER A 111 9.75 -8.85 -12.52
CA SER A 111 8.92 -10.00 -12.16
C SER A 111 8.17 -10.50 -13.39
N THR A 112 8.75 -11.48 -14.08
CA THR A 112 8.06 -12.27 -15.08
C THR A 112 7.08 -13.18 -14.35
N THR A 113 5.80 -13.14 -14.74
CA THR A 113 4.91 -14.28 -14.52
C THR A 113 5.51 -15.40 -15.36
N THR A 114 6.34 -16.25 -14.76
CA THR A 114 7.19 -17.24 -15.42
C THR A 114 6.43 -18.30 -16.20
N ASP A 115 5.11 -18.33 -16.08
CA ASP A 115 4.25 -19.13 -16.91
C ASP A 115 3.61 -18.26 -17.99
N ALA A 116 3.88 -18.60 -19.25
CA ALA A 116 3.24 -18.02 -20.44
C ALA A 116 1.70 -18.21 -20.47
N ALA A 117 1.13 -18.88 -19.45
CA ALA A 117 -0.30 -19.10 -19.22
C ALA A 117 -0.83 -18.48 -17.90
N SER A 118 -0.01 -17.77 -17.11
CA SER A 118 -0.43 -17.24 -15.81
C SER A 118 -0.75 -15.75 -15.85
N SER A 119 -2.04 -15.48 -15.66
CA SER A 119 -2.59 -14.20 -15.18
C SER A 119 -1.71 -13.52 -14.14
N ARG A 120 -1.50 -12.20 -14.26
CA ARG A 120 -0.94 -11.37 -13.17
C ARG A 120 -1.74 -11.63 -11.88
N PRO A 121 -1.10 -11.77 -10.71
CA PRO A 121 -1.83 -12.05 -9.47
C PRO A 121 -2.81 -10.89 -9.18
N PRO A 122 -4.03 -11.16 -8.72
CA PRO A 122 -5.03 -10.12 -8.49
C PRO A 122 -4.60 -9.13 -7.40
N ILE A 123 -3.82 -9.60 -6.42
CA ILE A 123 -3.24 -8.78 -5.35
C ILE A 123 -1.73 -8.99 -5.34
N ALA A 124 -0.95 -7.92 -5.22
CA ALA A 124 0.50 -7.98 -5.05
C ALA A 124 1.04 -6.84 -4.19
N ILE A 125 2.20 -7.03 -3.58
CA ILE A 125 2.97 -5.99 -2.89
C ILE A 125 4.04 -5.48 -3.85
N VAL A 126 4.28 -4.17 -3.89
CA VAL A 126 5.27 -3.57 -4.77
C VAL A 126 6.65 -3.59 -4.09
N ASP A 127 7.66 -4.12 -4.78
CA ASP A 127 9.06 -3.90 -4.40
C ASP A 127 9.48 -2.48 -4.80
N VAL A 128 9.14 -1.53 -3.95
CA VAL A 128 9.37 -0.10 -4.18
C VAL A 128 10.84 0.19 -4.48
N ALA A 129 11.76 -0.44 -3.74
CA ALA A 129 13.18 -0.21 -3.91
C ALA A 129 13.67 -0.69 -5.28
N ALA A 130 13.25 -1.88 -5.73
CA ALA A 130 13.63 -2.37 -7.05
C ALA A 130 13.07 -1.51 -8.18
N TRP A 131 11.82 -1.03 -8.04
CA TRP A 131 11.21 -0.12 -9.01
C TRP A 131 11.93 1.22 -9.08
N LEU A 132 12.23 1.85 -7.93
CA LEU A 132 12.93 3.14 -7.91
C LEU A 132 14.36 3.03 -8.43
N HIS A 133 15.08 1.93 -8.16
CA HIS A 133 16.40 1.71 -8.76
C HIS A 133 16.35 1.61 -10.29
N ALA A 134 15.32 0.97 -10.84
CA ALA A 134 15.13 0.92 -12.29
C ALA A 134 14.71 2.28 -12.87
N ASP A 135 13.99 3.07 -12.08
CA ASP A 135 13.49 4.40 -12.46
C ASP A 135 14.60 5.47 -12.56
N GLU A 136 15.75 5.28 -11.92
CA GLU A 136 16.90 6.21 -11.98
C GLU A 136 17.42 6.47 -13.40
N ALA A 137 17.15 5.57 -14.34
CA ALA A 137 17.49 5.78 -15.75
C ALA A 137 16.56 6.79 -16.46
N HIS A 138 15.42 7.13 -15.84
CA HIS A 138 14.43 8.01 -16.42
C HIS A 138 14.71 9.48 -16.06
N PRO A 139 14.71 10.43 -17.01
CA PRO A 139 15.09 11.83 -16.75
C PRO A 139 14.17 12.61 -15.79
N ASP A 140 13.00 12.09 -15.46
CA ASP A 140 12.04 12.70 -14.52
C ASP A 140 11.87 11.85 -13.24
N HIS A 141 12.89 11.07 -12.88
CA HIS A 141 12.96 10.36 -11.60
C HIS A 141 12.81 11.34 -10.43
N LEU A 142 12.33 10.83 -9.29
CA LEU A 142 12.13 11.67 -8.10
C LEU A 142 13.47 12.17 -7.55
N PRO A 143 13.53 13.42 -7.04
CA PRO A 143 14.75 13.93 -6.42
C PRO A 143 15.08 13.14 -5.14
N HIS A 144 16.36 12.90 -4.88
CA HIS A 144 16.81 12.22 -3.67
C HIS A 144 16.88 13.18 -2.48
N SER A 145 15.71 13.53 -1.94
CA SER A 145 15.60 14.46 -0.81
C SER A 145 14.58 14.00 0.23
N TRP A 146 14.59 14.65 1.39
CA TRP A 146 13.59 14.41 2.42
C TRP A 146 12.21 15.00 2.13
N ALA A 147 12.11 15.88 1.12
CA ALA A 147 10.83 16.38 0.62
C ALA A 147 10.04 15.31 -0.15
N VAL A 148 10.69 14.19 -0.50
CA VAL A 148 10.08 13.03 -1.14
C VAL A 148 9.87 11.95 -0.10
N THR A 149 8.62 11.50 0.05
CA THR A 149 8.30 10.35 0.89
C THR A 149 7.57 9.27 0.09
N SER A 150 7.18 8.19 0.79
CA SER A 150 6.34 7.13 0.23
C SER A 150 5.04 7.63 -0.45
N ASP A 151 4.57 8.85 -0.15
CA ASP A 151 3.40 9.41 -0.84
C ASP A 151 3.77 9.85 -2.27
N ALA A 152 4.77 10.72 -2.48
CA ALA A 152 5.21 11.08 -3.83
C ALA A 152 5.73 9.87 -4.63
N ILE A 153 6.41 8.94 -3.95
CA ILE A 153 6.80 7.66 -4.55
C ILE A 153 5.57 6.90 -5.07
N ALA A 154 4.43 6.94 -4.36
CA ALA A 154 3.22 6.28 -4.84
C ALA A 154 2.67 6.91 -6.12
N VAL A 155 2.74 8.23 -6.28
CA VAL A 155 2.35 8.89 -7.54
C VAL A 155 3.32 8.51 -8.67
N ARG A 156 4.63 8.47 -8.39
CA ARG A 156 5.63 8.06 -9.39
C ARG A 156 5.40 6.60 -9.84
N LEU A 157 5.27 5.68 -8.89
CA LEU A 157 5.03 4.28 -9.20
C LEU A 157 3.66 4.05 -9.84
N ALA A 158 2.64 4.83 -9.48
CA ALA A 158 1.34 4.80 -10.14
C ALA A 158 1.47 5.05 -11.66
N ARG A 159 2.32 6.01 -12.07
CA ARG A 159 2.62 6.29 -13.48
C ARG A 159 3.36 5.13 -14.14
N LEU A 160 4.45 4.65 -13.53
CA LEU A 160 5.26 3.55 -14.09
C LEU A 160 4.49 2.23 -14.22
N LEU A 161 3.56 1.97 -13.29
CA LEU A 161 2.73 0.77 -13.23
C LEU A 161 1.42 0.90 -14.01
N ALA A 162 1.20 2.05 -14.67
CA ALA A 162 -0.01 2.41 -15.40
C ALA A 162 -1.29 2.11 -14.60
N VAL A 163 -1.38 2.63 -13.38
CA VAL A 163 -2.54 2.43 -12.50
C VAL A 163 -3.63 3.46 -12.79
N ASP A 164 -4.88 3.06 -12.63
CA ASP A 164 -6.05 3.91 -12.85
C ASP A 164 -6.45 4.64 -11.57
N HIS A 165 -6.20 4.02 -10.41
CA HIS A 165 -6.62 4.53 -9.11
C HIS A 165 -5.50 4.43 -8.08
N LEU A 166 -5.10 5.57 -7.52
CA LEU A 166 -4.19 5.66 -6.37
C LEU A 166 -5.00 5.93 -5.11
N LEU A 167 -5.00 4.98 -4.17
CA LEU A 167 -5.64 5.09 -2.87
C LEU A 167 -4.60 5.30 -1.78
N LEU A 168 -4.69 6.42 -1.05
CA LEU A 168 -3.85 6.68 0.12
C LEU A 168 -4.54 6.19 1.39
N ALA A 169 -4.06 5.07 1.95
CA ALA A 169 -4.50 4.58 3.25
C ALA A 169 -3.72 5.28 4.37
N LYS A 170 -4.38 6.22 5.03
CA LYS A 170 -3.80 7.10 6.06
C LYS A 170 -4.28 6.71 7.46
N SER A 171 -3.53 7.13 8.47
CA SER A 171 -3.89 6.93 9.88
C SER A 171 -4.70 8.10 10.46
N CYS A 172 -5.10 9.04 9.62
CA CYS A 172 -5.86 10.24 9.99
C CYS A 172 -6.97 10.50 8.96
N PRO A 173 -7.99 11.31 9.32
CA PRO A 173 -8.97 11.80 8.37
C PRO A 173 -8.31 12.60 7.24
N VAL A 174 -8.74 12.37 6.01
CA VAL A 174 -8.38 13.17 4.83
C VAL A 174 -9.68 13.71 4.26
N SER A 175 -9.80 15.03 4.18
CA SER A 175 -11.03 15.69 3.75
C SER A 175 -11.01 15.87 2.24
N GLU A 176 -11.99 15.27 1.55
CA GLU A 176 -12.16 15.45 0.10
C GLU A 176 -12.46 16.90 -0.31
N ALA A 177 -12.84 17.77 0.63
CA ALA A 177 -13.08 19.18 0.38
C ALA A 177 -11.78 20.00 0.22
N ASN A 178 -10.65 19.48 0.69
CA ASN A 178 -9.35 20.15 0.60
C ASN A 178 -8.58 19.71 -0.64
N SER A 179 -7.75 20.60 -1.18
CA SER A 179 -6.83 20.23 -2.26
C SER A 179 -5.63 19.44 -1.73
N TRP A 180 -4.90 18.78 -2.63
CA TRP A 180 -3.68 18.05 -2.26
C TRP A 180 -2.54 18.98 -1.81
N GLU A 181 -2.52 20.23 -2.28
CA GLU A 181 -1.61 21.27 -1.79
C GLU A 181 -1.90 21.59 -0.34
N THR A 182 -3.16 21.82 0.02
CA THR A 182 -3.57 22.03 1.42
C THR A 182 -3.21 20.83 2.30
N HIS A 183 -3.38 19.61 1.79
CA HIS A 183 -2.96 18.40 2.51
C HIS A 183 -1.44 18.28 2.67
N ALA A 184 -0.66 18.78 1.71
CA ALA A 184 0.79 18.86 1.84
C ALA A 184 1.22 19.89 2.90
N GLU A 185 0.58 21.06 2.92
CA GLU A 185 0.80 22.09 3.95
C GLU A 185 0.44 21.58 5.37
N GLN A 186 -0.57 20.73 5.47
CA GLN A 186 -0.97 20.06 6.72
C GLN A 186 -0.06 18.88 7.10
N GLY A 187 0.90 18.51 6.26
CA GLY A 187 1.78 17.35 6.48
C GLY A 187 1.07 15.99 6.35
N ILE A 188 -0.12 15.94 5.75
CA ILE A 188 -0.84 14.69 5.49
C ILE A 188 -0.15 13.91 4.37
N VAL A 189 0.33 14.61 3.34
CA VAL A 189 1.21 14.09 2.29
C VAL A 189 2.48 14.94 2.23
N ASP A 190 3.52 14.45 1.57
CA ASP A 190 4.74 15.23 1.39
C ASP A 190 4.58 16.37 0.37
N PRO A 191 5.43 17.40 0.41
CA PRO A 191 5.35 18.54 -0.52
C PRO A 191 5.55 18.17 -1.99
N THR A 192 6.21 17.05 -2.27
CA THR A 192 6.42 16.60 -3.66
C THR A 192 5.16 15.95 -4.22
N PHE A 193 4.31 15.37 -3.38
CA PHE A 193 3.07 14.70 -3.79
C PHE A 193 2.21 15.51 -4.77
N PRO A 194 1.72 16.72 -4.43
CA PRO A 194 0.87 17.50 -5.34
C PRO A 194 1.59 17.87 -6.64
N THR A 195 2.91 18.10 -6.61
CA THR A 195 3.69 18.45 -7.81
C THR A 195 3.77 17.30 -8.83
N GLN A 196 3.57 16.05 -8.38
CA GLN A 196 3.60 14.88 -9.25
C GLN A 196 2.24 14.59 -9.90
N LEU A 197 1.14 15.09 -9.32
CA LEU A 197 -0.22 14.79 -9.77
C LEU A 197 -0.52 15.21 -11.22
N PRO A 198 -0.05 16.37 -11.73
CA PRO A 198 -0.29 16.74 -13.14
C PRO A 198 0.26 15.73 -14.16
N HIS A 199 1.19 14.87 -13.74
CA HIS A 199 1.78 13.83 -14.59
C HIS A 199 1.09 12.46 -14.44
N PHE A 200 0.08 12.35 -13.58
CA PHE A 200 -0.69 11.15 -13.34
C PHE A 200 -2.11 11.30 -13.91
N SER A 201 -2.49 10.40 -14.82
CA SER A 201 -3.78 10.44 -15.52
C SER A 201 -4.92 9.73 -14.78
N GLY A 202 -4.62 8.99 -13.72
CA GLY A 202 -5.61 8.27 -12.92
C GLY A 202 -6.25 9.15 -11.85
N THR A 203 -7.11 8.55 -11.04
CA THR A 203 -7.72 9.24 -9.90
C THR A 203 -6.95 9.00 -8.61
N VAL A 204 -6.98 9.98 -7.72
CA VAL A 204 -6.39 9.88 -6.38
C VAL A 204 -7.50 10.02 -5.35
N SER A 205 -7.55 9.11 -4.39
CA SER A 205 -8.42 9.18 -3.23
C SER A 205 -7.66 8.84 -1.95
N ALA A 206 -8.26 9.10 -0.80
CA ALA A 206 -7.71 8.73 0.50
C ALA A 206 -8.76 8.06 1.37
N LEU A 207 -8.29 7.20 2.25
CA LEU A 207 -9.09 6.51 3.25
C LEU A 207 -8.42 6.66 4.61
N ASN A 208 -9.21 7.04 5.63
CA ASN A 208 -8.79 6.89 7.02
C ASN A 208 -8.81 5.41 7.40
N PHE A 209 -7.72 4.72 7.09
CA PHE A 209 -7.61 3.29 7.29
C PHE A 209 -7.50 2.93 8.77
N ARG A 210 -6.98 3.83 9.62
CA ARG A 210 -7.00 3.60 11.07
C ARG A 210 -8.43 3.46 11.59
N ALA A 211 -9.35 4.32 11.15
CA ALA A 211 -10.77 4.18 11.49
C ALA A 211 -11.39 2.85 10.99
N TRP A 212 -11.00 2.38 9.80
CA TRP A 212 -11.40 1.05 9.30
C TRP A 212 -10.89 -0.09 10.19
N LEU A 213 -9.63 0.00 10.62
CA LEU A 213 -9.04 -0.97 11.55
C LEU A 213 -9.73 -0.89 12.91
N ASP A 214 -10.21 0.29 13.31
CA ASP A 214 -10.84 0.52 14.61
C ASP A 214 -12.27 0.00 14.72
N ALA A 215 -13.08 0.24 13.68
CA ALA A 215 -14.51 -0.07 13.65
C ALA A 215 -14.87 -1.54 13.96
N ASP A 216 -13.94 -2.46 13.77
CA ASP A 216 -14.12 -3.89 14.06
C ASP A 216 -14.14 -4.23 15.57
N ALA A 217 -13.58 -3.35 16.43
CA ALA A 217 -13.50 -3.61 17.88
C ALA A 217 -14.88 -3.55 18.51
N ALA A 218 -15.73 -2.64 18.02
CA ALA A 218 -17.07 -2.45 18.55
C ALA A 218 -18.00 -3.67 18.31
N THR A 219 -17.68 -4.52 17.34
CA THR A 219 -18.43 -5.74 17.01
C THR A 219 -17.86 -7.01 17.67
N GLU A 220 -16.58 -7.04 18.03
CA GLU A 220 -15.95 -8.17 18.73
C GLU A 220 -16.00 -8.06 20.27
N GLU A 221 -16.16 -6.85 20.83
CA GLU A 221 -16.24 -6.61 22.29
C GLU A 221 -17.64 -6.79 22.91
N GLN A 222 -18.60 -7.45 22.25
CA GLN A 222 -19.79 -7.96 22.93
C GLN A 222 -19.50 -9.35 23.49
N PRO A 223 -19.17 -9.51 24.79
CA PRO A 223 -19.09 -10.84 25.37
C PRO A 223 -20.47 -11.48 25.28
N ALA A 224 -20.50 -12.74 24.87
CA ALA A 224 -21.65 -13.62 24.99
C ALA A 224 -21.97 -13.85 26.47
N SER A 225 -22.58 -12.87 27.15
CA SER A 225 -23.17 -13.01 28.47
C SER A 225 -24.69 -12.89 28.36
N ALA A 226 -25.30 -13.89 27.74
CA ALA A 226 -26.74 -14.15 27.89
C ALA A 226 -27.07 -15.63 27.62
N ILE A 227 -26.28 -16.56 28.17
CA ILE A 227 -26.74 -17.93 28.40
C ILE A 227 -26.31 -18.36 29.80
N ALA A 228 -27.25 -18.23 30.74
CA ALA A 228 -27.36 -18.84 32.08
C ALA A 228 -28.00 -17.76 32.97
N SER A 229 -29.27 -17.80 33.34
CA SER A 229 -29.96 -18.70 34.28
C SER A 229 -31.36 -18.03 34.47
N HIS A 230 -32.50 -18.61 34.80
CA HIS A 230 -32.91 -19.80 35.55
C HIS A 230 -34.38 -20.08 35.17
N GLN A 231 -34.75 -21.36 35.30
CA GLN A 231 -36.04 -21.93 35.78
C GLN A 231 -37.34 -21.16 35.52
#